data_AF-A0A978SRZ1-F1
#
_entry.id   AF-A0A978SRZ1-F1
#
_cell.length_a   1.000
_cell.length_b   1.000
_cell.length_c   1.000
_cell.angle_alpha   90.00
_cell.angle_beta   90.00
_cell.angle_gamma   90.00
#
_symmetry.space_group_name_H-M   'P 1'
#
loop_
_entity.id
_entity.type
_entity.pdbx_description
1 polymer ?
#
loop_
_entity_poly.entity_id
_entity_poly.type
_entity_poly.pdbx_seq_one_letter_code
_entity_poly.pdbx_strand_id
1 'polypeptide(L)'
;MGSRLKNLQSYAIALLAGLAAIGTPVVDNQSVSATQQLFCKGQMNNGWSYTAKFLNGRFTEIRWERTGQAPQTTALTFSRTTPQGEPIYTGSFQAATAITLVDLSRGNVNSGSQITVSAEEWGTSTGTCSLSSGGNVTQPLPPASQQISCNGRMNNGWSYTAEYDRQFTLIRWQRSGQAPQTTTLTRSGSNAEGQPIYRGDFQSATKVTLVDLSRGNVRPGSEVSVGVEEWGWSRGRCNR
;
A
#
# COMPACT_ATOMS: atom_id res chain seq x y z
N MET A 1 -13.41 -26.19 -80.47
CA MET A 1 -13.66 -27.47 -81.16
C MET A 1 -12.37 -28.27 -81.18
N GLY A 2 -12.38 -29.53 -80.74
CA GLY A 2 -11.33 -30.51 -81.10
C GLY A 2 -10.42 -31.04 -79.98
N SER A 3 -10.95 -31.94 -79.14
CA SER A 3 -10.45 -33.31 -78.80
C SER A 3 -9.14 -33.77 -79.52
N ARG A 4 -8.22 -34.63 -79.02
CA ARG A 4 -8.14 -35.55 -77.88
C ARG A 4 -6.78 -36.31 -77.97
N LEU A 5 -6.08 -36.45 -76.82
CA LEU A 5 -5.61 -37.72 -76.20
C LEU A 5 -4.44 -38.58 -76.78
N LYS A 6 -3.64 -39.11 -75.82
CA LYS A 6 -2.82 -40.36 -75.74
C LYS A 6 -1.29 -40.20 -75.87
N ASN A 7 -0.40 -40.83 -75.09
CA ASN A 7 -0.46 -41.83 -73.99
C ASN A 7 0.99 -42.15 -73.54
N LEU A 8 1.13 -42.93 -72.45
CA LEU A 8 2.28 -43.71 -71.91
C LEU A 8 2.95 -43.11 -70.65
N GLN A 9 2.56 -43.62 -69.47
CA GLN A 9 3.22 -44.70 -68.69
C GLN A 9 4.50 -44.17 -67.99
N SER A 10 4.57 -44.08 -66.66
CA SER A 10 4.66 -45.24 -65.76
C SER A 10 4.36 -44.91 -64.28
N TYR A 11 3.99 -45.99 -63.57
CA TYR A 11 3.68 -46.15 -62.15
C TYR A 11 4.76 -45.67 -61.16
N ALA A 12 4.33 -45.13 -60.01
CA ALA A 12 4.55 -45.74 -58.67
C ALA A 12 3.82 -44.94 -57.58
N ILE A 13 3.23 -45.67 -56.62
CA ILE A 13 2.36 -45.18 -55.53
C ILE A 13 3.17 -45.02 -54.22
N ALA A 14 2.81 -43.97 -53.48
CA ALA A 14 2.91 -43.76 -52.02
C ALA A 14 4.29 -43.61 -51.35
N LEU A 15 4.49 -42.52 -50.59
CA LEU A 15 4.13 -42.45 -49.17
C LEU A 15 4.33 -41.04 -48.61
N LEU A 16 3.51 -40.71 -47.61
CA LEU A 16 3.45 -39.49 -46.81
C LEU A 16 4.79 -39.13 -46.15
N ALA A 17 5.09 -37.82 -46.03
CA ALA A 17 5.48 -37.18 -44.77
C ALA A 17 5.75 -35.67 -44.93
N GLY A 18 5.00 -34.86 -44.17
CA GLY A 18 5.56 -33.71 -43.45
C GLY A 18 5.92 -32.44 -44.24
N LEU A 19 4.92 -31.57 -44.47
CA LEU A 19 5.15 -30.13 -44.53
C LEU A 19 5.54 -29.63 -43.13
N ALA A 20 6.84 -29.52 -42.85
CA ALA A 20 7.31 -28.70 -41.74
C ALA A 20 7.44 -27.25 -42.23
N ALA A 21 6.30 -26.55 -42.28
CA ALA A 21 6.34 -25.10 -42.22
C ALA A 21 6.93 -24.74 -40.86
N ILE A 22 8.13 -24.16 -40.86
CA ILE A 22 8.75 -23.59 -39.66
C ILE A 22 7.93 -22.34 -39.33
N GLY A 23 6.82 -22.53 -38.63
CA GLY A 23 6.10 -21.46 -37.98
C GLY A 23 7.08 -20.85 -36.99
N THR A 24 7.52 -19.62 -37.27
CA THR A 24 8.16 -18.80 -36.27
C THR A 24 7.22 -18.77 -35.07
N PRO A 25 7.65 -19.18 -33.86
CA PRO A 25 6.87 -18.85 -32.70
C PRO A 25 6.83 -17.32 -32.66
N VAL A 26 5.65 -16.76 -32.93
CA VAL A 26 5.26 -15.48 -32.36
C VAL A 26 5.32 -15.77 -30.86
N VAL A 27 6.48 -15.50 -30.27
CA VAL A 27 6.58 -15.31 -28.83
C VAL A 27 5.70 -14.10 -28.61
N ASP A 28 4.45 -14.40 -28.25
CA ASP A 28 3.58 -13.47 -27.56
C ASP A 28 4.40 -13.06 -26.34
N ASN A 29 5.13 -11.96 -26.49
CA ASN A 29 5.65 -11.19 -25.38
C ASN A 29 4.38 -10.64 -24.72
N GLN A 30 3.66 -11.51 -24.02
CA GLN A 30 2.86 -11.10 -22.88
C GLN A 30 3.86 -10.41 -21.97
N SER A 31 3.96 -9.10 -22.16
CA SER A 31 4.56 -8.19 -21.23
C SER A 31 3.96 -8.56 -19.88
N VAL A 32 4.77 -9.24 -19.07
CA VAL A 32 4.59 -9.27 -17.63
C VAL A 32 4.62 -7.80 -17.27
N SER A 33 3.44 -7.18 -17.19
CA SER A 33 3.29 -5.77 -16.88
C SER A 33 3.89 -5.62 -15.50
N ALA A 34 5.12 -5.09 -15.44
CA ALA A 34 5.78 -4.81 -14.20
C ALA A 34 4.78 -4.01 -13.36
N THR A 35 4.50 -4.46 -12.15
CA THR A 35 3.62 -3.78 -11.20
C THR A 35 4.10 -2.33 -11.05
N GLN A 36 3.53 -1.43 -11.85
CA GLN A 36 3.97 -0.05 -11.90
C GLN A 36 3.39 0.62 -10.67
N GLN A 37 4.23 0.77 -9.65
CA GLN A 37 3.89 1.51 -8.47
C GLN A 37 4.13 3.00 -8.75
N LEU A 38 3.08 3.80 -8.63
CA LEU A 38 3.17 5.25 -8.70
C LEU A 38 2.73 5.88 -7.38
N PHE A 39 3.27 7.07 -7.13
CA PHE A 39 2.87 7.89 -6.00
C PHE A 39 2.45 9.26 -6.51
N CYS A 40 1.25 9.67 -6.09
CA CYS A 40 0.65 10.92 -6.49
C CYS A 40 0.61 11.86 -5.29
N LYS A 41 1.34 12.97 -5.37
CA LYS A 41 1.54 13.90 -4.24
C LYS A 41 0.75 15.17 -4.46
N GLY A 42 0.20 15.72 -3.38
CA GLY A 42 -0.47 17.01 -3.38
C GLY A 42 -0.54 17.62 -1.96
N GLN A 43 -1.17 18.78 -1.86
CA GLN A 43 -1.29 19.52 -0.61
C GLN A 43 -2.68 20.14 -0.47
N MET A 44 -3.29 19.93 0.70
CA MET A 44 -4.58 20.50 1.09
C MET A 44 -4.40 21.91 1.65
N ASN A 45 -5.47 22.71 1.55
CA ASN A 45 -5.47 24.12 1.95
C ASN A 45 -5.29 24.32 3.46
N ASN A 46 -5.65 23.33 4.28
CA ASN A 46 -5.51 23.38 5.73
C ASN A 46 -4.11 22.96 6.24
N GLY A 47 -3.15 22.78 5.33
CA GLY A 47 -1.74 22.50 5.66
C GLY A 47 -1.38 21.02 5.76
N TRP A 48 -2.30 20.10 5.46
CA TRP A 48 -1.97 18.69 5.27
C TRP A 48 -1.38 18.45 3.88
N SER A 49 -0.24 17.78 3.79
CA SER A 49 0.22 17.18 2.54
C SER A 49 -0.28 15.73 2.43
N TYR A 50 -0.38 15.22 1.20
CA TYR A 50 -0.79 13.85 0.98
C TYR A 50 0.03 13.15 -0.11
N THR A 51 0.10 11.83 -0.01
CA THR A 51 0.66 10.94 -1.02
C THR A 51 -0.30 9.76 -1.23
N ALA A 52 -0.93 9.70 -2.39
CA ALA A 52 -1.77 8.58 -2.79
C ALA A 52 -0.93 7.52 -3.51
N LYS A 53 -1.13 6.24 -3.17
CA LYS A 53 -0.40 5.11 -3.75
C LYS A 53 -1.24 4.42 -4.80
N PHE A 54 -0.70 4.33 -6.01
CA PHE A 54 -1.24 3.54 -7.11
C PHE A 54 -0.43 2.26 -7.26
N LEU A 55 -1.10 1.11 -7.18
CA LEU A 55 -0.49 -0.20 -7.27
C LEU A 55 -1.44 -1.14 -8.00
N ASN A 56 -0.92 -1.93 -8.95
CA ASN A 56 -1.70 -2.93 -9.70
C ASN A 56 -2.99 -2.34 -10.32
N GLY A 57 -2.90 -1.14 -10.91
CA GLY A 57 -4.02 -0.53 -11.60
C GLY A 57 -5.03 0.20 -10.70
N ARG A 58 -4.78 0.32 -9.39
CA ARG A 58 -5.73 0.93 -8.45
C ARG A 58 -5.05 1.80 -7.39
N PHE A 59 -5.78 2.81 -6.94
CA PHE A 59 -5.43 3.54 -5.71
C PHE A 59 -5.88 2.72 -4.50
N THR A 60 -4.99 2.57 -3.52
CA THR A 60 -5.22 1.69 -2.36
C THR A 60 -5.12 2.41 -1.02
N GLU A 61 -4.35 3.50 -0.96
CA GLU A 61 -4.16 4.29 0.25
C GLU A 61 -3.76 5.73 -0.05
N ILE A 62 -4.04 6.62 0.89
CA ILE A 62 -3.47 7.97 1.00
C ILE A 62 -2.76 8.08 2.33
N ARG A 63 -1.49 8.48 2.30
CA ARG A 63 -0.75 8.91 3.48
C ARG A 63 -0.84 10.43 3.60
N TRP A 64 -1.17 10.92 4.79
CA TRP A 64 -1.33 12.32 5.14
C TRP A 64 -0.24 12.75 6.11
N GLU A 65 0.34 13.92 5.90
CA GLU A 65 1.39 14.46 6.76
C GLU A 65 1.12 15.93 7.08
N ARG A 66 1.41 16.31 8.32
CA ARG A 66 1.35 17.70 8.77
C ARG A 66 2.38 17.91 9.87
N THR A 67 3.08 19.04 9.81
CA THR A 67 4.12 19.37 10.78
C THR A 67 3.59 19.30 12.20
N GLY A 68 4.32 18.60 13.08
CA GLY A 68 3.95 18.41 14.48
C GLY A 68 2.84 17.39 14.72
N GLN A 69 2.38 16.67 13.69
CA GLN A 69 1.39 15.61 13.79
C GLN A 69 1.94 14.29 13.23
N ALA A 70 1.53 13.18 13.83
CA ALA A 70 1.90 11.86 13.33
C ALA A 70 1.27 11.64 11.94
N PRO A 71 1.99 11.09 10.96
CA PRO A 71 1.43 10.74 9.67
C PRO A 71 0.21 9.82 9.83
N GLN A 72 -0.85 10.11 9.10
CA GLN A 72 -2.08 9.32 9.12
C GLN A 72 -2.23 8.61 7.78
N THR A 73 -2.90 7.46 7.76
CA THR A 73 -3.17 6.72 6.52
C THR A 73 -4.66 6.47 6.39
N THR A 74 -5.18 6.75 5.20
CA THR A 74 -6.55 6.42 4.79
C THR A 74 -6.49 5.30 3.78
N ALA A 75 -7.12 4.17 4.09
CA ALA A 75 -7.37 3.14 3.08
C ALA A 75 -8.40 3.65 2.07
N LEU A 76 -8.20 3.33 0.80
CA LEU A 76 -9.10 3.67 -0.29
C LEU A 76 -9.78 2.43 -0.84
N THR A 77 -11.08 2.54 -1.08
CA THR A 77 -11.89 1.52 -1.73
C THR A 77 -12.39 2.08 -3.05
N PHE A 78 -12.30 1.31 -4.13
CA PHE A 78 -12.93 1.68 -5.39
C PHE A 78 -14.44 1.80 -5.19
N SER A 79 -15.01 2.93 -5.59
CA SER A 79 -16.44 3.19 -5.47
C SER A 79 -17.15 2.96 -6.79
N ARG A 80 -16.79 3.76 -7.82
CA ARG A 80 -17.44 3.74 -9.14
C ARG A 80 -16.57 4.44 -10.18
N THR A 81 -17.01 4.43 -11.43
CA THR A 81 -16.43 5.25 -12.51
C THR A 81 -17.43 6.32 -12.92
N THR A 82 -16.97 7.54 -13.20
CA THR A 82 -17.83 8.60 -13.74
C THR A 82 -18.28 8.29 -15.18
N PRO A 83 -19.34 8.94 -15.70
CA PRO A 83 -19.69 8.83 -17.13
C PRO A 83 -18.56 9.23 -18.08
N GLN A 84 -17.64 10.08 -17.63
CA GLN A 84 -16.45 10.51 -18.37
C GLN A 84 -15.30 9.48 -18.32
N GLY A 85 -15.47 8.39 -17.58
CA GLY A 85 -14.51 7.31 -17.48
C GLY A 85 -13.51 7.45 -16.33
N GLU A 86 -13.70 8.37 -15.39
CA GLU A 86 -12.77 8.61 -14.28
C GLU A 86 -13.09 7.68 -13.09
N PRO A 87 -12.15 6.80 -12.69
CA PRO A 87 -12.33 6.00 -11.48
C PRO A 87 -12.38 6.87 -10.23
N ILE A 88 -13.34 6.58 -9.34
CA ILE A 88 -13.52 7.21 -8.04
C ILE A 88 -13.21 6.18 -6.95
N TYR A 89 -12.40 6.61 -5.98
CA TYR A 89 -12.07 5.86 -4.78
C TYR A 89 -12.51 6.67 -3.56
N THR A 90 -13.05 6.00 -2.55
CA THR A 90 -13.50 6.63 -1.32
C THR A 90 -12.79 6.04 -0.11
N GLY A 91 -12.67 6.85 0.93
CA GLY A 91 -12.11 6.44 2.21
C GLY A 91 -12.56 7.39 3.31
N SER A 92 -12.04 7.19 4.51
CA SER A 92 -12.26 8.11 5.62
C SER A 92 -10.95 8.36 6.35
N PHE A 93 -10.69 9.63 6.64
CA PHE A 93 -9.61 10.04 7.51
C PHE A 93 -10.11 10.06 8.96
N GLN A 94 -9.45 9.28 9.82
CA GLN A 94 -9.79 9.16 11.25
C GLN A 94 -11.27 8.86 11.52
N ALA A 95 -11.94 8.13 10.61
CA ALA A 95 -13.36 7.80 10.67
C ALA A 95 -14.32 9.01 10.69
N ALA A 96 -13.83 10.24 10.51
CA ALA A 96 -14.61 11.46 10.66
C ALA A 96 -14.70 12.28 9.36
N THR A 97 -13.63 12.30 8.57
CA THR A 97 -13.58 13.12 7.35
C THR A 97 -13.69 12.22 6.13
N ALA A 98 -14.73 12.41 5.33
CA ALA A 98 -14.90 11.68 4.08
C ALA A 98 -13.82 12.08 3.06
N ILE A 99 -13.16 11.09 2.47
CA ILE A 99 -12.14 11.28 1.43
C ILE A 99 -12.65 10.73 0.12
N THR A 100 -12.53 11.51 -0.95
CA THR A 100 -12.80 11.10 -2.32
C THR A 100 -11.55 11.35 -3.16
N LEU A 101 -11.06 10.33 -3.84
CA LEU A 101 -10.00 10.44 -4.85
C LEU A 101 -10.61 10.16 -6.23
N VAL A 102 -10.39 11.07 -7.17
CA VAL A 102 -10.76 10.91 -8.58
C VAL A 102 -9.50 10.78 -9.42
N ASP A 103 -9.42 9.72 -10.20
CA ASP A 103 -8.35 9.51 -11.17
C ASP A 103 -8.69 10.20 -12.50
N LEU A 104 -8.05 11.34 -12.75
CA LEU A 104 -8.27 12.16 -13.96
C LEU A 104 -7.63 11.53 -15.21
N SER A 105 -6.83 10.48 -15.05
CA SER A 105 -6.25 9.73 -16.18
C SER A 105 -7.19 8.67 -16.74
N ARG A 106 -8.39 8.51 -16.16
CA ARG A 106 -9.42 7.56 -16.60
C ARG A 106 -8.94 6.10 -16.56
N GLY A 107 -8.20 5.75 -15.50
CA GLY A 107 -7.64 4.41 -15.28
C GLY A 107 -6.24 4.20 -15.89
N ASN A 108 -5.74 5.13 -16.70
CA ASN A 108 -4.44 5.03 -17.36
C ASN A 108 -3.36 5.83 -16.61
N VAL A 109 -3.20 5.53 -15.31
CA VAL A 109 -2.28 6.26 -14.43
C VAL A 109 -0.84 5.98 -14.82
N ASN A 110 -0.12 7.05 -15.17
CA ASN A 110 1.28 7.08 -15.54
C ASN A 110 2.01 8.21 -14.82
N SER A 111 3.34 8.30 -14.99
CA SER A 111 4.08 9.46 -14.49
C SER A 111 3.54 10.72 -15.19
N GLY A 112 3.28 11.78 -14.43
CA GLY A 112 2.64 13.00 -14.90
C GLY A 112 1.11 12.98 -14.88
N SER A 113 0.47 11.82 -14.67
CA SER A 113 -0.99 11.76 -14.49
C SER A 113 -1.42 12.58 -13.27
N GLN A 114 -2.63 13.12 -13.34
CA GLN A 114 -3.21 13.90 -12.26
C GLN A 114 -4.33 13.14 -11.55
N ILE A 115 -4.46 13.42 -10.26
CA ILE A 115 -5.58 13.00 -9.44
C ILE A 115 -6.19 14.20 -8.76
N THR A 116 -7.44 14.10 -8.38
CA THR A 116 -8.09 15.06 -7.49
C THR A 116 -8.40 14.35 -6.18
N VAL A 117 -7.98 14.92 -5.06
CA VAL A 117 -8.36 14.45 -3.73
C VAL A 117 -9.22 15.51 -3.07
N SER A 118 -10.41 15.12 -2.65
CA SER A 118 -11.34 15.93 -1.86
C SER A 118 -11.45 15.35 -0.47
N ALA A 119 -11.36 16.21 0.53
CA ALA A 119 -11.61 15.89 1.91
C ALA A 119 -12.69 16.83 2.43
N GLU A 120 -13.72 16.27 3.07
CA GLU A 120 -14.78 17.05 3.69
C GLU A 120 -14.18 18.12 4.62
N GLU A 121 -14.70 19.34 4.57
CA GLU A 121 -14.21 20.50 5.35
C GLU A 121 -12.81 21.03 5.01
N TRP A 122 -11.97 20.29 4.27
CA TRP A 122 -10.60 20.73 3.91
C TRP A 122 -10.49 21.18 2.45
N GLY A 123 -11.49 20.85 1.65
CA GLY A 123 -11.60 21.21 0.24
C GLY A 123 -10.98 20.17 -0.68
N THR A 124 -10.63 20.63 -1.88
CA THR A 124 -10.16 19.80 -2.98
C THR A 124 -8.77 20.23 -3.40
N SER A 125 -7.91 19.27 -3.70
CA SER A 125 -6.53 19.49 -4.13
C SER A 125 -6.16 18.54 -5.27
N THR A 126 -5.43 19.05 -6.26
CA THR A 126 -4.89 18.25 -7.37
C THR A 126 -3.51 17.74 -7.02
N GLY A 127 -3.30 16.43 -7.21
CA GLY A 127 -2.01 15.77 -7.03
C GLY A 127 -1.44 15.29 -8.37
N THR A 128 -0.11 15.18 -8.44
CA THR A 128 0.58 14.67 -9.65
C THR A 128 1.31 13.38 -9.34
N CYS A 129 1.11 12.38 -10.18
CA CYS A 129 1.70 11.06 -10.11
C CYS A 129 3.11 11.04 -10.66
N SER A 130 4.00 10.27 -10.04
CA SER A 130 5.35 10.06 -10.51
C SER A 130 5.73 8.59 -10.38
N LEU A 131 6.53 8.11 -11.33
CA LEU A 131 7.10 6.78 -11.30
C LEU A 131 7.98 6.62 -10.05
N SER A 132 7.80 5.51 -9.35
CA SER A 132 8.82 5.00 -8.46
C SER A 132 9.95 4.46 -9.33
N SER A 133 11.01 5.24 -9.58
CA SER A 133 12.21 4.75 -10.26
C SER A 133 12.68 3.47 -9.55
N GLY A 134 12.71 2.36 -10.28
CA GLY A 134 13.07 1.04 -9.78
C GLY A 134 14.51 1.00 -9.27
N GLY A 135 14.67 1.30 -8.00
CA GLY A 135 15.86 1.03 -7.21
C GLY A 135 15.46 1.28 -5.78
N ASN A 136 15.25 0.20 -5.00
CA ASN A 136 14.99 0.20 -3.55
C ASN A 136 14.69 1.59 -2.99
N VAL A 137 13.51 2.13 -3.30
CA VAL A 137 13.07 3.37 -2.67
C VAL A 137 12.52 2.96 -1.31
N THR A 138 13.46 2.66 -0.43
CA THR A 138 13.53 3.36 0.84
C THR A 138 13.17 4.81 0.52
N GLN A 139 11.91 5.16 0.75
CA GLN A 139 11.46 6.54 0.86
C GLN A 139 12.56 7.31 1.61
N PRO A 140 12.89 8.57 1.29
CA PRO A 140 13.71 9.35 2.20
C PRO A 140 13.01 9.30 3.55
N LEU A 141 13.51 8.43 4.42
CA LEU A 141 13.29 8.54 5.84
C LEU A 141 13.67 9.99 6.14
N PRO A 142 12.89 10.72 6.94
CA PRO A 142 13.43 11.92 7.58
C PRO A 142 14.85 11.56 8.06
N PRO A 143 15.86 12.40 7.83
CA PRO A 143 17.27 12.05 8.00
C PRO A 143 17.41 11.19 9.26
N ALA A 144 17.86 9.94 9.09
CA ALA A 144 17.74 8.88 10.08
C ALA A 144 18.14 9.37 11.47
N SER A 145 17.16 9.84 12.23
CA SER A 145 17.36 10.28 13.60
C SER A 145 17.18 9.06 14.48
N GLN A 146 18.03 8.05 14.29
CA GLN A 146 18.11 6.87 15.16
C GLN A 146 16.74 6.31 15.57
N GLN A 147 15.76 6.30 14.66
CA GLN A 147 14.36 6.05 15.03
C GLN A 147 14.24 4.61 15.51
N ILE A 148 13.81 4.43 16.75
CA ILE A 148 13.72 3.11 17.36
C ILE A 148 12.36 2.53 16.99
N SER A 149 12.35 1.27 16.55
CA SER A 149 11.11 0.54 16.30
C SER A 149 11.07 -0.72 17.16
N CYS A 150 9.91 -1.06 17.69
CA CYS A 150 9.73 -2.24 18.54
C CYS A 150 8.82 -3.23 17.83
N ASN A 151 9.37 -4.39 17.50
CA ASN A 151 8.68 -5.40 16.71
C ASN A 151 8.19 -6.55 17.60
N GLY A 152 6.98 -7.03 17.34
CA GLY A 152 6.41 -8.18 18.04
C GLY A 152 5.33 -8.87 17.23
N ARG A 153 4.74 -9.93 17.80
CA ARG A 153 3.69 -10.71 17.13
C ARG A 153 2.62 -11.13 18.12
N MET A 154 1.37 -10.88 17.77
CA MET A 154 0.18 -11.32 18.50
C MET A 154 -0.10 -12.80 18.21
N ASN A 155 -0.72 -13.49 19.17
CA ASN A 155 -1.04 -14.92 19.05
C ASN A 155 -2.02 -15.22 17.91
N ASN A 156 -2.87 -14.26 17.54
CA ASN A 156 -3.81 -14.38 16.42
C ASN A 156 -3.16 -14.20 15.04
N GLY A 157 -1.83 -14.06 14.98
CA GLY A 157 -1.04 -14.04 13.75
C GLY A 157 -0.70 -12.65 13.21
N TRP A 158 -1.24 -11.58 13.79
CA TRP A 158 -0.84 -10.20 13.47
C TRP A 158 0.58 -9.90 13.98
N SER A 159 1.48 -9.49 13.10
CA SER A 159 2.74 -8.85 13.48
C SER A 159 2.54 -7.35 13.67
N TYR A 160 3.33 -6.75 14.55
CA TYR A 160 3.28 -5.32 14.76
C TYR A 160 4.67 -4.68 14.84
N THR A 161 4.71 -3.40 14.47
CA THR A 161 5.86 -2.51 14.63
C THR A 161 5.39 -1.24 15.31
N ALA A 162 5.84 -1.01 16.54
CA ALA A 162 5.60 0.23 17.27
C ALA A 162 6.75 1.20 17.01
N GLU A 163 6.44 2.41 16.54
CA GLU A 163 7.44 3.44 16.24
C GLU A 163 7.67 4.35 17.45
N TYR A 164 8.94 4.58 17.78
CA TYR A 164 9.36 5.50 18.83
C TYR A 164 10.15 6.67 18.24
N ASP A 165 9.59 7.87 18.38
CA ASP A 165 10.28 9.14 18.20
C ASP A 165 9.97 10.02 19.42
N ARG A 166 10.79 9.87 20.46
CA ARG A 166 10.61 10.42 21.83
C ARG A 166 9.42 9.87 22.61
N GLN A 167 8.39 9.39 21.91
CA GLN A 167 7.24 8.69 22.45
C GLN A 167 6.66 7.71 21.41
N PHE A 168 5.89 6.73 21.88
CA PHE A 168 5.16 5.84 20.99
C PHE A 168 3.87 6.49 20.50
N THR A 169 3.77 6.74 19.19
CA THR A 169 2.61 7.39 18.57
C THR A 169 1.92 6.53 17.52
N LEU A 170 2.57 5.46 17.05
CA LEU A 170 2.06 4.63 15.97
C LEU A 170 2.41 3.15 16.19
N ILE A 171 1.44 2.28 15.98
CA ILE A 171 1.66 0.86 15.72
C ILE A 171 1.22 0.55 14.30
N ARG A 172 2.09 -0.09 13.52
CA ARG A 172 1.75 -0.71 12.24
C ARG A 172 1.46 -2.18 12.45
N TRP A 173 0.39 -2.66 11.88
CA TRP A 173 -0.05 -4.05 11.96
C TRP A 173 -0.03 -4.69 10.59
N GLN A 174 0.48 -5.91 10.53
CA GLN A 174 0.54 -6.68 9.30
C GLN A 174 0.09 -8.12 9.54
N ARG A 175 -0.70 -8.65 8.61
CA ARG A 175 -1.12 -10.05 8.59
C ARG A 175 -1.27 -10.51 7.16
N SER A 176 -0.85 -11.74 6.88
CA SER A 176 -0.97 -12.31 5.54
C SER A 176 -2.44 -12.33 5.09
N GLY A 177 -2.68 -11.91 3.85
CA GLY A 177 -4.03 -11.83 3.28
C GLY A 177 -4.89 -10.68 3.82
N GLN A 178 -4.35 -9.78 4.63
CA GLN A 178 -5.06 -8.61 5.14
C GLN A 178 -4.31 -7.33 4.77
N ALA A 179 -5.07 -6.27 4.47
CA ALA A 179 -4.49 -4.96 4.23
C ALA A 179 -3.76 -4.47 5.49
N PRO A 180 -2.59 -3.84 5.37
CA PRO A 180 -1.90 -3.24 6.51
C PRO A 180 -2.82 -2.30 7.28
N GLN A 181 -2.73 -2.34 8.61
CA GLN A 181 -3.53 -1.49 9.50
C GLN A 181 -2.61 -0.67 10.38
N THR A 182 -3.13 0.42 10.94
CA THR A 182 -2.38 1.27 11.86
C THR A 182 -3.22 1.64 13.07
N THR A 183 -2.57 1.78 14.21
CA THR A 183 -3.16 2.34 15.43
C THR A 183 -2.36 3.56 15.84
N THR A 184 -3.02 4.72 15.91
CA THR A 184 -2.46 5.91 16.54
C THR A 184 -2.53 5.74 18.07
N LEU A 185 -1.44 6.09 18.74
CA LEU A 185 -1.31 6.00 20.18
C LEU A 185 -1.21 7.40 20.81
N THR A 186 -1.87 7.56 21.94
CA THR A 186 -1.77 8.74 22.80
C THR A 186 -1.29 8.32 24.18
N ARG A 187 -0.34 9.08 24.75
CA ARG A 187 0.14 8.82 26.11
C ARG A 187 -1.00 9.03 27.12
N SER A 188 -1.29 7.99 27.90
CA SER A 188 -2.38 7.98 28.88
C SER A 188 -1.90 8.13 30.33
N GLY A 189 -0.59 7.99 30.60
CA GLY A 189 -0.03 8.08 31.95
C GLY A 189 1.12 7.11 32.16
N SER A 190 1.28 6.63 33.39
CA SER A 190 2.19 5.55 33.78
C SER A 190 1.49 4.54 34.69
N ASN A 191 1.92 3.28 34.70
CA ASN A 191 1.44 2.28 35.67
C ASN A 191 2.11 2.45 37.05
N ALA A 192 1.77 1.56 37.99
CA ALA A 192 2.32 1.55 39.34
C ALA A 192 3.84 1.34 39.37
N GLU A 193 4.40 0.69 38.35
CA GLU A 193 5.83 0.44 38.16
C GLU A 193 6.57 1.62 37.49
N GLY A 194 5.87 2.74 37.24
CA GLY A 194 6.40 3.94 36.61
C GLY A 194 6.59 3.82 35.08
N GLN A 195 6.09 2.74 34.47
CA GLN A 195 6.20 2.51 33.03
C GLN A 195 5.16 3.33 32.27
N PRO A 196 5.57 4.14 31.27
CA PRO A 196 4.64 4.90 30.44
C PRO A 196 3.63 3.99 29.74
N ILE A 197 2.36 4.43 29.74
CA ILE A 197 1.24 3.76 29.07
C ILE A 197 0.77 4.63 27.92
N TYR A 198 0.56 4.01 26.77
CA TYR A 198 0.00 4.59 25.57
C TYR A 198 -1.26 3.84 25.17
N ARG A 199 -2.29 4.54 24.72
CA ARG A 199 -3.59 3.95 24.35
C ARG A 199 -4.00 4.38 22.96
N GLY A 200 -4.72 3.50 22.26
CA GLY A 200 -5.29 3.77 20.95
C GLY A 200 -6.38 2.76 20.62
N ASP A 201 -6.86 2.83 19.38
CA ASP A 201 -7.91 1.98 18.87
C ASP A 201 -7.45 1.32 17.56
N PHE A 202 -7.57 0.00 17.48
CA PHE A 202 -7.40 -0.77 16.26
C PHE A 202 -8.74 -0.81 15.53
N GLN A 203 -8.73 -0.35 14.26
CA GLN A 203 -9.94 -0.27 13.41
C GLN A 203 -11.12 0.45 14.09
N SER A 204 -10.82 1.43 14.95
CA SER A 204 -11.81 2.24 15.69
C SER A 204 -12.73 1.46 16.65
N ALA A 205 -12.45 0.18 16.92
CA ALA A 205 -13.33 -0.65 17.73
C ALA A 205 -12.59 -1.40 18.86
N THR A 206 -11.37 -1.85 18.62
CA THR A 206 -10.64 -2.70 19.56
C THR A 206 -9.58 -1.90 20.31
N LYS A 207 -9.64 -1.86 21.65
CA LYS A 207 -8.69 -1.07 22.44
C LYS A 207 -7.29 -1.65 22.36
N VAL A 208 -6.32 -0.77 22.14
CA VAL A 208 -4.88 -1.09 22.15
C VAL A 208 -4.21 -0.36 23.30
N THR A 209 -3.39 -1.07 24.05
CA THR A 209 -2.54 -0.54 25.11
C THR A 209 -1.10 -0.92 24.83
N LEU A 210 -0.18 0.05 24.80
CA LEU A 210 1.25 -0.17 24.77
C LEU A 210 1.85 0.29 26.09
N VAL A 211 2.63 -0.57 26.73
CA VAL A 211 3.42 -0.26 27.93
C VAL A 211 4.89 -0.26 27.56
N ASP A 212 5.56 0.86 27.84
CA ASP A 212 7.00 0.99 27.70
C ASP A 212 7.71 0.40 28.93
N LEU A 213 8.31 -0.77 28.76
CA LEU A 213 8.93 -1.49 29.87
C LEU A 213 10.27 -0.88 30.30
N SER A 214 10.82 0.05 29.51
CA SER A 214 12.06 0.78 29.80
C SER A 214 11.86 2.01 30.68
N ARG A 215 10.63 2.27 31.15
CA ARG A 215 10.28 3.41 32.02
C ARG A 215 10.61 4.77 31.40
N GLY A 216 10.40 4.92 30.09
CA GLY A 216 10.64 6.15 29.34
C GLY A 216 12.04 6.26 28.75
N ASN A 217 12.93 5.29 29.01
CA ASN A 217 14.30 5.29 28.50
C ASN A 217 14.47 4.27 27.35
N VAL A 218 13.70 4.49 26.28
CA VAL A 218 13.67 3.58 25.12
C VAL A 218 15.00 3.64 24.38
N ARG A 219 15.63 2.47 24.23
CA ARG A 219 16.91 2.26 23.53
C ARG A 219 16.87 0.93 22.78
N PRO A 220 17.79 0.67 21.84
CA PRO A 220 17.90 -0.65 21.22
C PRO A 220 18.08 -1.72 22.30
N GLY A 221 17.34 -2.82 22.18
CA GLY A 221 17.25 -3.87 23.17
C GLY A 221 16.20 -3.67 24.26
N SER A 222 15.60 -2.48 24.39
CA SER A 222 14.42 -2.27 25.26
C SER A 222 13.24 -3.14 24.81
N GLU A 223 12.27 -3.29 25.69
CA GLU A 223 11.05 -4.04 25.41
C GLU A 223 9.81 -3.17 25.60
N VAL A 224 8.75 -3.54 24.87
CA VAL A 224 7.39 -3.04 25.05
C VAL A 224 6.46 -4.22 25.29
N SER A 225 5.32 -3.94 25.92
CA SER A 225 4.20 -4.87 26.00
C SER A 225 3.00 -4.25 25.31
N VAL A 226 2.51 -4.90 24.25
CA VAL A 226 1.34 -4.47 23.50
C VAL A 226 0.17 -5.39 23.81
N GLY A 227 -0.88 -4.84 24.40
CA GLY A 227 -2.14 -5.49 24.69
C GLY A 227 -3.19 -5.01 23.70
N VAL A 228 -3.92 -5.95 23.12
CA VAL A 228 -5.11 -5.65 22.32
C VAL A 228 -6.27 -6.39 22.96
N GLU A 229 -7.37 -5.66 23.16
CA GLU A 229 -8.61 -6.23 23.67
C GLU A 229 -8.99 -7.47 22.84
N GLU A 230 -9.40 -8.54 23.52
CA GLU A 230 -9.73 -9.85 22.94
C GLU A 230 -8.56 -10.67 22.34
N TRP A 231 -7.40 -10.06 22.03
CA TRP A 231 -6.25 -10.78 21.45
C TRP A 231 -5.16 -11.10 22.49
N GLY A 232 -5.24 -10.47 23.65
CA GLY A 232 -4.28 -10.63 24.74
C GLY A 232 -3.05 -9.74 24.60
N TRP A 233 -1.96 -10.16 25.22
CA TRP A 233 -0.71 -9.41 25.32
C TRP A 233 0.41 -10.06 24.53
N SER A 234 1.27 -9.24 23.94
CA SER A 234 2.48 -9.66 23.25
C SER A 234 3.67 -8.77 23.59
N ARG A 235 4.86 -9.37 23.68
CA ARG A 235 6.11 -8.66 23.89
C ARG A 235 6.74 -8.26 22.56
N GLY A 236 7.27 -7.05 22.53
CA GLY A 236 7.97 -6.49 21.39
C GLY A 236 9.36 -6.03 21.79
N ARG A 237 10.35 -6.22 20.92
CA ARG A 237 11.74 -5.84 21.17
C ARG A 237 12.16 -4.68 20.28
N CYS A 238 12.73 -3.67 20.90
CA CYS A 238 13.14 -2.43 20.27
C CYS A 238 14.50 -2.57 19.58
N ASN A 239 14.61 -2.05 18.37
CA ASN A 239 15.78 -2.07 17.51
C ASN A 239 15.87 -0.75 16.72
N ARG A 240 17.04 -0.47 16.13
CA ARG A 240 17.21 0.64 15.16
C ARG A 240 16.99 0.13 13.75
#